data_AF-A0A434NP82-F1
#
_entry.id   AF-A0A434NP82-F1
#
_cell.length_a   1.000
_cell.length_b   1.000
_cell.length_c   1.000
_cell.angle_alpha   90.00
_cell.angle_beta   90.00
_cell.angle_gamma   90.00
#
_symmetry.space_group_name_H-M   'P 1'
#
loop_
_entity.id
_entity.type
_entity.pdbx_description
1 polymer ?
#
loop_
_entity_poly.entity_id
_entity_poly.type
_entity_poly.pdbx_seq_one_letter_code
_entity_poly.pdbx_strand_id
1 'polypeptide(L)'
;LNPQKSFIRWAVEQGHTVFVISWINPDERHGTKSWEAYIREGLQYGLDTIEKATGEKDVNAVGYCVGGTLLAAALALMAQEGDHRIKSATFFTTQVDFTYAGDLKVFVDEEQVAAVEKAMNEKGYLDGTKMATAFNMLRSGDLIWPYVVNNYMRGKDPLPFDLLYWNADSTRMGAANHSFYLRNCYLENRLSQGMMELAGRVVSLKDVTIPVYNLAAKEDHIAPALSVFLGSKYFGGEVDYVMAGSGHIAGVVNPPAAQKYHYWTGGKPGGDFDQWIAEAINHPGSWWPHWQRWVEAKDNTRVPARKPGKHMKTLGDAPGTYVKVRV
;
A
#
# COMPACT_ATOMS: atom_id res chain seq x y z
N LEU A 1 -6.60 7.63 -13.63
CA LEU A 1 -5.30 7.23 -14.21
C LEU A 1 -5.46 6.83 -15.67
N ASN A 2 -4.52 7.21 -16.54
CA ASN A 2 -4.51 6.77 -17.94
C ASN A 2 -3.76 5.43 -18.14
N PRO A 3 -3.97 4.71 -19.24
CA PRO A 3 -3.30 3.44 -19.50
C PRO A 3 -1.77 3.53 -19.52
N GLN A 4 -1.20 4.67 -19.92
CA GLN A 4 0.25 4.89 -20.01
C GLN A 4 0.93 4.96 -18.63
N LYS A 5 0.18 5.25 -17.57
CA LYS A 5 0.67 5.31 -16.18
C LYS A 5 0.30 4.07 -15.36
N SER A 6 -0.34 3.07 -15.96
CA SER A 6 -0.82 1.90 -15.22
C SER A 6 0.32 0.92 -14.91
N PHE A 7 0.68 0.81 -13.63
CA PHE A 7 1.62 -0.20 -13.16
C PHE A 7 1.13 -1.62 -13.46
N ILE A 8 -0.16 -1.90 -13.25
CA ILE A 8 -0.77 -3.22 -13.54
C ILE A 8 -0.59 -3.58 -15.01
N ARG A 9 -0.90 -2.65 -15.92
CA ARG A 9 -0.72 -2.87 -17.35
C ARG A 9 0.74 -3.16 -17.67
N TRP A 10 1.64 -2.33 -17.16
CA TRP A 10 3.06 -2.49 -17.39
C TRP A 10 3.60 -3.83 -16.86
N ALA A 11 3.17 -4.27 -15.67
CA ALA A 11 3.54 -5.56 -15.10
C ALA A 11 3.02 -6.75 -15.92
N VAL A 12 1.79 -6.66 -16.44
CA VAL A 12 1.25 -7.64 -17.40
C VAL A 12 2.07 -7.66 -18.70
N GLU A 13 2.46 -6.50 -19.21
CA GLU A 13 3.36 -6.37 -20.38
C GLU A 13 4.76 -6.96 -20.11
N GLN A 14 5.23 -6.98 -18.85
CA GLN A 14 6.47 -7.67 -18.46
C GLN A 14 6.30 -9.20 -18.28
N GLY A 15 5.10 -9.73 -18.49
CA GLY A 15 4.83 -11.18 -18.46
C GLY A 15 4.29 -11.71 -17.13
N HIS A 16 3.93 -10.85 -16.17
CA HIS A 16 3.30 -11.27 -14.92
C HIS A 16 1.81 -11.60 -15.11
N THR A 17 1.34 -12.67 -14.46
CA THR A 17 -0.10 -12.85 -14.24
C THR A 17 -0.50 -12.02 -13.02
N VAL A 18 -1.28 -10.96 -13.24
CA VAL A 18 -1.64 -10.02 -12.17
C VAL A 18 -3.09 -10.24 -11.72
N PHE A 19 -3.27 -10.52 -10.43
CA PHE A 19 -4.56 -10.47 -9.74
C PHE A 19 -4.59 -9.23 -8.84
N VAL A 20 -5.77 -8.63 -8.70
CA VAL A 20 -5.95 -7.39 -7.93
C VAL A 20 -7.20 -7.50 -7.08
N ILE A 21 -7.10 -7.16 -5.80
CA ILE A 21 -8.25 -7.04 -4.91
C ILE A 21 -8.90 -5.68 -5.15
N SER A 22 -10.14 -5.69 -5.65
CA SER A 22 -10.99 -4.50 -5.70
C SER A 22 -11.87 -4.47 -4.45
N TRP A 23 -11.48 -3.67 -3.47
CA TRP A 23 -12.23 -3.52 -2.22
C TRP A 23 -13.63 -2.93 -2.46
N ILE A 24 -14.59 -3.39 -1.68
CA ILE A 24 -15.94 -2.82 -1.67
C ILE A 24 -15.92 -1.46 -0.95
N ASN A 25 -16.72 -0.50 -1.41
CA ASN A 25 -17.01 0.70 -0.64
C ASN A 25 -18.01 0.32 0.47
N PRO A 26 -17.63 0.31 1.75
CA PRO A 26 -18.43 -0.28 2.81
C PRO A 26 -19.71 0.53 3.06
N ASP A 27 -20.78 -0.18 3.43
CA ASP A 27 -22.04 0.36 3.95
C ASP A 27 -22.32 -0.22 5.35
N GLU A 28 -23.51 0.03 5.92
CA GLU A 28 -23.89 -0.39 7.27
C GLU A 28 -23.64 -1.90 7.52
N ARG A 29 -23.79 -2.73 6.47
CA ARG A 29 -23.62 -4.20 6.56
C ARG A 29 -22.17 -4.62 6.82
N HIS A 30 -21.22 -3.73 6.54
CA HIS A 30 -19.79 -4.00 6.60
C HIS A 30 -19.15 -3.44 7.88
N GLY A 31 -19.90 -2.77 8.74
CA GLY A 31 -19.33 -2.02 9.86
C GLY A 31 -18.59 -2.86 10.90
N THR A 32 -18.97 -4.14 11.01
CA THR A 32 -18.33 -5.11 11.91
C THR A 32 -17.18 -5.89 11.27
N LYS A 33 -16.87 -5.65 9.98
CA LYS A 33 -15.72 -6.28 9.32
C LYS A 33 -14.43 -5.72 9.91
N SER A 34 -13.81 -6.52 10.78
CA SER A 34 -12.57 -6.21 11.48
C SER A 34 -11.36 -6.33 10.55
N TRP A 35 -10.19 -5.93 11.04
CA TRP A 35 -8.90 -6.13 10.34
C TRP A 35 -8.70 -7.60 9.94
N GLU A 36 -9.06 -8.53 10.83
CA GLU A 36 -9.04 -9.97 10.53
C GLU A 36 -9.96 -10.33 9.37
N ALA A 37 -11.17 -9.77 9.29
CA ALA A 37 -12.08 -10.05 8.17
C ALA A 37 -11.46 -9.64 6.82
N TYR A 38 -10.72 -8.52 6.77
CA TYR A 38 -9.99 -8.11 5.56
C TYR A 38 -8.86 -9.09 5.19
N ILE A 39 -8.22 -9.72 6.18
CA ILE A 39 -7.22 -10.77 5.96
C ILE A 39 -7.88 -12.05 5.44
N ARG A 40 -8.92 -12.55 6.11
CA ARG A 40 -9.58 -13.81 5.78
C ARG A 40 -10.38 -13.72 4.47
N GLU A 41 -11.28 -12.75 4.40
CA GLU A 41 -12.26 -12.62 3.32
C GLU A 41 -11.72 -11.81 2.13
N GLY A 42 -10.62 -11.07 2.32
CA GLY A 42 -9.94 -10.36 1.26
C GLY A 42 -8.71 -11.10 0.78
N LEU A 43 -7.64 -11.12 1.58
CA LEU A 43 -6.34 -11.63 1.18
C LEU A 43 -6.34 -13.15 0.99
N GLN A 44 -6.73 -13.93 2.01
CA GLN A 44 -6.71 -15.39 1.94
C GLN A 44 -7.73 -15.92 0.93
N TYR A 45 -8.92 -15.33 0.87
CA TYR A 45 -9.88 -15.61 -0.21
C TYR A 45 -9.29 -15.33 -1.60
N GLY A 46 -8.52 -14.25 -1.75
CA GLY A 46 -7.78 -13.95 -2.97
C GLY A 46 -6.77 -15.04 -3.33
N LEU A 47 -5.99 -15.52 -2.37
CA LEU A 47 -5.04 -16.63 -2.57
C LEU A 47 -5.75 -17.91 -3.01
N ASP A 48 -6.85 -18.28 -2.34
CA ASP A 48 -7.66 -19.44 -2.72
C ASP A 48 -8.20 -19.32 -4.15
N THR A 49 -8.58 -18.12 -4.55
CA THR A 49 -9.09 -17.83 -5.89
C THR A 49 -7.98 -17.92 -6.94
N ILE A 50 -6.78 -17.45 -6.64
CA ILE A 50 -5.61 -17.58 -7.53
C ILE A 50 -5.29 -19.06 -7.75
N GLU A 51 -5.24 -19.86 -6.67
CA GLU A 51 -4.99 -21.30 -6.76
C GLU A 51 -6.04 -22.00 -7.62
N LYS A 52 -7.33 -21.71 -7.41
CA LYS A 52 -8.42 -22.27 -8.23
C LYS A 52 -8.35 -21.84 -9.70
N ALA A 53 -7.96 -20.59 -9.97
CA ALA A 53 -7.91 -20.05 -11.32
C ALA A 53 -6.67 -20.50 -12.11
N THR A 54 -5.57 -20.82 -11.42
CA THR A 54 -4.25 -21.00 -12.05
C THR A 54 -3.60 -22.35 -11.76
N GLY A 55 -3.96 -23.01 -10.66
CA GLY A 55 -3.25 -24.17 -10.10
C GLY A 55 -2.00 -23.80 -9.28
N GLU A 56 -1.60 -22.53 -9.25
CA GLU A 56 -0.42 -22.08 -8.51
C GLU A 56 -0.78 -21.77 -7.06
N LYS A 57 -0.04 -22.37 -6.12
CA LYS A 57 -0.17 -22.11 -4.68
C LYS A 57 0.70 -20.95 -4.22
N ASP A 58 1.84 -20.78 -4.89
CA ASP A 58 2.89 -19.87 -4.48
C ASP A 58 2.77 -18.57 -5.28
N VAL A 59 2.70 -17.43 -4.59
CA VAL A 59 2.49 -16.11 -5.21
C VAL A 59 3.44 -15.05 -4.67
N ASN A 60 3.65 -14.01 -5.46
CA ASN A 60 4.24 -12.76 -5.00
C ASN A 60 3.11 -11.78 -4.67
N ALA A 61 3.22 -11.07 -3.54
CA ALA A 61 2.21 -10.14 -3.08
C ALA A 61 2.71 -8.69 -3.13
N VAL A 62 1.82 -7.77 -3.50
CA VAL A 62 2.07 -6.34 -3.50
C VAL A 62 1.05 -5.65 -2.60
N GLY A 63 1.51 -4.84 -1.65
CA GLY A 63 0.68 -3.98 -0.81
C GLY A 63 1.04 -2.51 -1.02
N TYR A 64 0.03 -1.64 -1.09
CA TYR A 64 0.21 -0.19 -1.28
C TYR A 64 -0.48 0.57 -0.14
N CYS A 65 0.25 1.50 0.49
CA CYS A 65 -0.25 2.33 1.59
C CYS A 65 -0.83 1.45 2.72
N VAL A 66 -2.05 1.72 3.19
CA VAL A 66 -2.74 0.91 4.22
C VAL A 66 -2.91 -0.55 3.81
N GLY A 67 -3.02 -0.85 2.50
CA GLY A 67 -3.06 -2.23 2.00
C GLY A 67 -1.74 -2.97 2.22
N GLY A 68 -0.62 -2.24 2.27
CA GLY A 68 0.67 -2.78 2.68
C GLY A 68 0.75 -3.03 4.18
N THR A 69 0.20 -2.16 5.02
CA THR A 69 0.14 -2.39 6.48
C THR A 69 -0.71 -3.63 6.78
N LEU A 70 -1.84 -3.79 6.08
CA LEU A 70 -2.68 -4.99 6.13
C LEU A 70 -1.90 -6.23 5.69
N LEU A 71 -1.20 -6.17 4.56
CA LEU A 71 -0.38 -7.27 4.06
C LEU A 71 0.72 -7.67 5.05
N ALA A 72 1.43 -6.71 5.66
CA ALA A 72 2.48 -6.99 6.64
C ALA A 72 1.94 -7.70 7.88
N ALA A 73 0.81 -7.22 8.43
CA ALA A 73 0.15 -7.86 9.56
C ALA A 73 -0.40 -9.25 9.20
N ALA A 74 -0.95 -9.41 7.98
CA ALA A 74 -1.41 -10.70 7.46
C ALA A 74 -0.27 -11.70 7.31
N LEU A 75 0.89 -11.29 6.78
CA LEU A 75 2.05 -12.16 6.62
C LEU A 75 2.55 -12.69 7.98
N ALA A 76 2.57 -11.83 9.00
CA ALA A 76 2.94 -12.24 10.35
C ALA A 76 1.94 -13.24 10.95
N LEU A 77 0.63 -13.00 10.77
CA LEU A 77 -0.41 -13.95 11.19
C LEU A 77 -0.29 -15.28 10.44
N MET A 78 -0.19 -15.23 9.11
CA MET A 78 -0.07 -16.40 8.22
C MET A 78 1.16 -17.25 8.57
N ALA A 79 2.30 -16.64 8.91
CA ALA A 79 3.48 -17.35 9.35
C ALA A 79 3.22 -18.19 10.61
N GLN A 80 2.47 -17.64 11.59
CA GLN A 80 2.08 -18.38 12.81
C GLN A 80 1.03 -19.47 12.56
N GLU A 81 0.29 -19.37 11.45
CA GLU A 81 -0.71 -20.36 11.03
C GLU A 81 -0.15 -21.42 10.08
N GLY A 82 1.11 -21.31 9.68
CA GLY A 82 1.74 -22.21 8.72
C GLY A 82 1.30 -22.00 7.27
N ASP A 83 0.70 -20.84 6.95
CA ASP A 83 0.35 -20.47 5.58
C ASP A 83 1.51 -19.74 4.91
N HIS A 84 2.24 -20.47 4.06
CA HIS A 84 3.46 -19.98 3.39
C HIS A 84 3.27 -19.75 1.88
N ARG A 85 2.03 -19.48 1.43
CA ARG A 85 1.69 -19.28 0.01
C ARG A 85 2.31 -18.02 -0.59
N ILE A 86 2.60 -16.98 0.20
CA ILE A 86 3.27 -15.77 -0.29
C ILE A 86 4.80 -15.98 -0.18
N LYS A 87 5.51 -15.90 -1.31
CA LYS A 87 6.97 -16.14 -1.39
C LYS A 87 7.82 -14.89 -1.41
N SER A 88 7.24 -13.75 -1.78
CA SER A 88 7.86 -12.45 -1.68
C SER A 88 6.80 -11.38 -1.44
N ALA A 89 7.16 -10.32 -0.74
CA ALA A 89 6.28 -9.18 -0.51
C ALA A 89 6.91 -7.91 -1.06
N THR A 90 6.10 -7.10 -1.75
CA THR A 90 6.47 -5.77 -2.19
C THR A 90 5.56 -4.77 -1.49
N PHE A 91 6.15 -3.74 -0.89
CA PHE A 91 5.45 -2.67 -0.21
C PHE A 91 5.70 -1.35 -0.93
N PHE A 92 4.63 -0.68 -1.34
CA PHE A 92 4.69 0.67 -1.90
C PHE A 92 4.25 1.67 -0.84
N THR A 93 5.13 2.61 -0.48
CA THR A 93 4.91 3.71 0.50
C THR A 93 4.07 3.26 1.69
N THR A 94 4.52 2.19 2.34
CA THR A 94 3.79 1.47 3.39
C THR A 94 4.47 1.67 4.72
N GLN A 95 3.67 2.02 5.73
CA GLN A 95 4.15 2.10 7.10
C GLN A 95 3.80 0.84 7.86
N VAL A 96 4.81 0.26 8.50
CA VAL A 96 4.65 -0.81 9.50
C VAL A 96 5.14 -0.38 10.88
N ASP A 97 5.83 0.77 10.93
CA ASP A 97 6.16 1.51 12.14
C ASP A 97 5.69 2.97 11.97
N PHE A 98 4.93 3.45 12.96
CA PHE A 98 4.26 4.75 12.95
C PHE A 98 4.95 5.77 13.88
N THR A 99 6.23 5.55 14.23
CA THR A 99 7.01 6.50 15.03
C THR A 99 7.10 7.86 14.34
N TYR A 100 7.35 7.84 13.02
CA TYR A 100 7.43 9.02 12.15
C TYR A 100 6.27 9.06 11.16
N ALA A 101 5.03 8.92 11.65
CA ALA A 101 3.83 8.75 10.82
C ALA A 101 3.33 10.00 10.07
N GLY A 102 4.23 10.94 9.79
CA GLY A 102 3.93 12.18 9.07
C GLY A 102 2.95 13.09 9.82
N ASP A 103 2.34 13.99 9.06
CA ASP A 103 1.44 15.03 9.58
C ASP A 103 0.18 14.47 10.25
N LEU A 104 -0.19 13.24 9.90
CA LEU A 104 -1.32 12.52 10.50
C LEU A 104 -1.14 12.31 12.00
N LYS A 105 0.10 12.15 12.49
CA LYS A 105 0.38 11.93 13.91
C LYS A 105 -0.03 13.11 14.79
N VAL A 106 -0.09 14.32 14.22
CA VAL A 106 -0.52 15.54 14.95
C VAL A 106 -2.02 15.52 15.23
N PHE A 107 -2.80 14.72 14.49
CA PHE A 107 -4.25 14.60 14.60
C PHE A 107 -4.70 13.26 15.21
N VAL A 108 -3.83 12.60 15.98
CA VAL A 108 -4.18 11.34 16.65
C VAL A 108 -3.84 11.44 18.12
N ASP A 109 -4.86 11.74 18.92
CA ASP A 109 -4.89 11.55 20.37
C ASP A 109 -6.10 10.67 20.77
N GLU A 110 -6.13 10.21 22.02
CA GLU A 110 -7.18 9.32 22.52
C GLU A 110 -8.58 9.95 22.43
N GLU A 111 -8.72 11.25 22.69
CA GLU A 111 -10.01 11.94 22.66
C GLU A 111 -10.55 12.01 21.22
N GLN A 112 -9.69 12.32 20.26
CA GLN A 112 -10.01 12.38 18.84
C GLN A 112 -10.37 11.00 18.29
N VAL A 113 -9.61 9.95 18.64
CA VAL A 113 -9.91 8.57 18.24
C VAL A 113 -11.26 8.14 18.82
N ALA A 114 -11.50 8.35 20.11
CA ALA A 114 -12.77 8.00 20.75
C ALA A 114 -13.97 8.76 20.14
N ALA A 115 -13.79 10.03 19.76
CA ALA A 115 -14.82 10.82 19.09
C ALA A 115 -15.15 10.27 17.68
N VAL A 116 -14.14 9.88 16.91
CA VAL A 116 -14.32 9.24 15.60
C VAL A 116 -15.02 7.89 15.76
N GLU A 117 -14.61 7.08 16.74
CA GLU A 117 -15.24 5.79 17.05
C GLU A 117 -16.71 5.94 17.42
N LYS A 118 -17.05 6.90 18.27
CA LYS A 118 -18.45 7.18 18.61
C LYS A 118 -19.27 7.50 17.36
N ALA A 119 -18.77 8.36 16.48
CA ALA A 119 -19.45 8.72 15.24
C ALA A 119 -19.58 7.53 14.27
N MET A 120 -18.58 6.64 14.22
CA MET A 120 -18.63 5.43 13.38
C MET A 120 -19.59 4.39 13.93
N ASN A 121 -19.67 4.22 15.26
CA ASN A 121 -20.54 3.23 15.91
C ASN A 121 -22.04 3.52 15.68
N GLU A 122 -22.41 4.79 15.47
CA GLU A 122 -23.80 5.16 15.16
C GLU A 122 -24.24 4.72 13.75
N LYS A 123 -23.31 4.65 12.78
CA LYS A 123 -23.62 4.35 11.36
C LYS A 123 -23.03 3.02 10.85
N GLY A 124 -22.08 2.44 11.57
CA GLY A 124 -21.28 1.30 11.12
C GLY A 124 -20.10 1.67 10.21
N TYR A 125 -19.97 2.92 9.76
CA TYR A 125 -18.83 3.38 8.94
C TYR A 125 -18.53 4.86 9.13
N LEU A 126 -17.32 5.27 8.75
CA LEU A 126 -16.95 6.66 8.58
C LEU A 126 -17.33 7.14 7.17
N ASP A 127 -18.05 8.25 7.10
CA ASP A 127 -18.43 8.88 5.84
C ASP A 127 -17.19 9.37 5.06
N GLY A 128 -17.18 9.16 3.75
CA GLY A 128 -16.06 9.52 2.90
C GLY A 128 -15.72 11.01 2.93
N THR A 129 -16.69 11.90 3.20
CA THR A 129 -16.47 13.35 3.29
C THR A 129 -15.56 13.75 4.45
N LYS A 130 -15.66 13.06 5.60
CA LYS A 130 -14.81 13.33 6.77
C LYS A 130 -13.36 12.90 6.50
N MET A 131 -13.17 11.76 5.83
CA MET A 131 -11.85 11.30 5.39
C MET A 131 -11.25 12.22 4.32
N ALA A 132 -12.04 12.62 3.32
CA ALA A 132 -11.61 13.57 2.30
C ALA A 132 -11.17 14.89 2.93
N THR A 133 -11.86 15.36 3.97
CA THR A 133 -11.48 16.58 4.70
C THR A 133 -10.14 16.40 5.42
N ALA A 134 -9.94 15.32 6.17
CA ALA A 134 -8.66 15.04 6.83
C ALA A 134 -7.51 14.93 5.81
N PHE A 135 -7.68 14.15 4.74
CA PHE A 135 -6.69 14.02 3.67
C PHE A 135 -6.44 15.33 2.92
N ASN A 136 -7.45 16.16 2.68
CA ASN A 136 -7.29 17.46 2.05
C ASN A 136 -6.56 18.47 2.96
N MET A 137 -6.76 18.40 4.28
CA MET A 137 -6.01 19.22 5.24
C MET A 137 -4.52 18.85 5.25
N LEU A 138 -4.22 17.54 5.23
CA LEU A 138 -2.86 17.01 5.15
C LEU A 138 -2.18 17.29 3.80
N ARG A 139 -2.97 17.39 2.73
CA ARG A 139 -2.47 17.62 1.35
C ARG A 139 -2.59 19.07 0.89
N SER A 140 -2.98 20.00 1.74
CA SER A 140 -3.11 21.42 1.38
C SER A 140 -1.79 22.00 0.85
N GLY A 141 -0.64 21.52 1.38
CA GLY A 141 0.70 21.87 0.92
C GLY A 141 1.11 21.31 -0.44
N ASP A 142 0.51 20.20 -0.91
CA ASP A 142 0.96 19.44 -2.09
C ASP A 142 -0.02 19.50 -3.29
N LEU A 143 -1.30 19.73 -3.03
CA LEU A 143 -2.33 19.84 -4.09
C LEU A 143 -2.67 21.29 -4.45
N ILE A 144 -2.63 22.21 -3.47
CA ILE A 144 -3.04 23.62 -3.65
C ILE A 144 -1.83 24.51 -3.88
N TRP A 145 -0.78 24.40 -3.07
CA TRP A 145 0.35 25.33 -3.13
C TRP A 145 1.28 25.14 -4.35
N PRO A 146 1.63 23.91 -4.81
CA PRO A 146 2.41 23.73 -6.02
C PRO A 146 1.61 24.08 -7.26
N TYR A 147 0.27 23.99 -7.22
CA TYR A 147 -0.61 24.47 -8.28
C TYR A 147 -0.52 26.00 -8.41
N VAL A 148 -0.62 26.74 -7.31
CA VAL A 148 -0.46 28.21 -7.33
C VAL A 148 0.97 28.60 -7.70
N VAL A 149 1.99 27.99 -7.10
CA VAL A 149 3.39 28.36 -7.35
C VAL A 149 3.85 27.96 -8.76
N ASN A 150 3.54 26.75 -9.25
CA ASN A 150 4.02 26.31 -10.56
C ASN A 150 3.15 26.81 -11.73
N ASN A 151 1.83 26.88 -11.59
CA ASN A 151 0.96 27.31 -12.70
C ASN A 151 0.82 28.83 -12.74
N TYR A 152 0.53 29.48 -11.60
CA TYR A 152 0.27 30.92 -11.55
C TYR A 152 1.57 31.74 -11.56
N MET A 153 2.64 31.28 -10.89
CA MET A 153 3.92 32.03 -10.84
C MET A 153 5.00 31.55 -11.84
N ARG A 154 4.95 30.30 -12.33
CA ARG A 154 6.03 29.74 -13.18
C ARG A 154 5.58 29.20 -14.55
N GLY A 155 4.29 29.27 -14.89
CA GLY A 155 3.76 28.89 -16.20
C GLY A 155 3.98 27.42 -16.59
N LYS A 156 4.10 26.50 -15.61
CA LYS A 156 4.31 25.07 -15.87
C LYS A 156 2.98 24.33 -16.03
N ASP A 157 3.04 23.17 -16.68
CA ASP A 157 1.87 22.32 -16.92
C ASP A 157 1.17 21.90 -15.61
N PRO A 158 -0.18 21.85 -15.60
CA PRO A 158 -0.95 21.51 -14.41
C PRO A 158 -0.68 20.08 -13.94
N LEU A 159 -0.90 19.85 -12.64
CA LEU A 159 -0.95 18.51 -12.05
C LEU A 159 -1.86 17.60 -12.91
N PRO A 160 -1.47 16.33 -13.14
CA PRO A 160 -2.26 15.47 -13.99
C PRO A 160 -3.69 15.30 -13.45
N PHE A 161 -4.69 15.72 -14.24
CA PHE A 161 -6.12 15.69 -13.90
C PHE A 161 -6.60 14.30 -13.46
N ASP A 162 -5.91 13.24 -13.90
CA ASP A 162 -6.20 11.85 -13.59
C ASP A 162 -5.84 11.44 -12.15
N LEU A 163 -4.90 12.14 -11.50
CA LEU A 163 -4.59 11.97 -10.08
C LEU A 163 -5.61 12.70 -9.19
N LEU A 164 -6.04 13.90 -9.61
CA LEU A 164 -7.09 14.66 -8.94
C LEU A 164 -8.42 13.90 -8.97
N TYR A 165 -8.76 13.30 -10.11
CA TYR A 165 -9.95 12.46 -10.23
C TYR A 165 -9.93 11.27 -9.27
N TRP A 166 -8.80 10.56 -9.17
CA TRP A 166 -8.65 9.46 -8.21
C TRP A 166 -8.79 9.94 -6.76
N ASN A 167 -8.18 11.08 -6.42
CA ASN A 167 -8.25 11.62 -5.07
C ASN A 167 -9.67 12.10 -4.68
N ALA A 168 -10.43 12.61 -5.66
CA ALA A 168 -11.81 13.05 -5.43
C ALA A 168 -12.80 11.88 -5.25
N ASP A 169 -12.45 10.68 -5.73
CA ASP A 169 -13.28 9.47 -5.62
C ASP A 169 -13.06 8.77 -4.27
N SER A 170 -13.61 9.37 -3.21
CA SER A 170 -13.41 8.94 -1.84
C SER A 170 -14.19 7.67 -1.50
N THR A 171 -13.65 6.83 -0.62
CA THR A 171 -14.31 5.62 -0.09
C THR A 171 -14.68 5.78 1.38
N ARG A 172 -15.74 5.13 1.82
CA ARG A 172 -16.07 4.98 3.24
C ARG A 172 -15.08 4.01 3.91
N MET A 173 -15.05 4.00 5.24
CA MET A 173 -14.28 3.02 6.01
C MET A 173 -15.17 2.35 7.06
N GLY A 174 -15.17 1.01 7.09
CA GLY A 174 -15.93 0.26 8.10
C GLY A 174 -15.43 0.56 9.51
N ALA A 175 -16.36 0.72 10.46
CA ALA A 175 -16.06 1.17 11.82
C ALA A 175 -15.00 0.31 12.52
N ALA A 176 -15.21 -1.02 12.53
CA ALA A 176 -14.31 -1.96 13.19
C ALA A 176 -12.89 -1.92 12.59
N ASN A 177 -12.77 -1.85 11.27
CA ASN A 177 -11.48 -1.81 10.58
C ASN A 177 -10.73 -0.49 10.85
N HIS A 178 -11.44 0.64 10.76
CA HIS A 178 -10.81 1.96 10.91
C HIS A 178 -10.40 2.24 12.36
N SER A 179 -11.27 1.92 13.33
CA SER A 179 -10.94 1.98 14.76
C SER A 179 -9.69 1.16 15.08
N PHE A 180 -9.65 -0.09 14.60
CA PHE A 180 -8.49 -0.97 14.79
C PHE A 180 -7.21 -0.33 14.23
N TYR A 181 -7.26 0.21 13.01
CA TYR A 181 -6.12 0.86 12.37
C TYR A 181 -5.61 2.06 13.15
N LEU A 182 -6.49 2.98 13.55
CA LEU A 182 -6.11 4.17 14.30
C LEU A 182 -5.45 3.81 15.64
N ARG A 183 -6.06 2.92 16.42
CA ARG A 183 -5.54 2.51 17.73
C ARG A 183 -4.23 1.73 17.61
N ASN A 184 -4.21 0.66 16.82
CA ASN A 184 -3.07 -0.26 16.78
C ASN A 184 -1.89 0.30 15.99
N CYS A 185 -2.10 1.24 15.07
CA CYS A 185 -1.02 1.80 14.24
C CYS A 185 -0.65 3.21 14.70
N TYR A 186 -1.54 4.19 14.53
CA TYR A 186 -1.18 5.59 14.77
C TYR A 186 -1.03 5.94 16.25
N LEU A 187 -1.92 5.44 17.11
CA LEU A 187 -1.91 5.79 18.52
C LEU A 187 -0.87 4.98 19.30
N GLU A 188 -0.95 3.66 19.22
CA GLU A 188 -0.16 2.77 20.08
C GLU A 188 1.01 2.11 19.35
N ASN A 189 1.08 2.19 18.02
CA ASN A 189 2.13 1.60 17.18
C ASN A 189 2.46 0.14 17.56
N ARG A 190 1.42 -0.66 17.80
CA ARG A 190 1.50 -2.04 18.31
C ARG A 190 2.13 -3.01 17.31
N LEU A 191 2.03 -2.74 16.00
CA LEU A 191 2.53 -3.65 14.96
C LEU A 191 4.05 -3.82 15.03
N SER A 192 4.80 -2.71 15.02
CA SER A 192 6.27 -2.75 15.11
C SER A 192 6.77 -3.14 16.49
N GLN A 193 5.96 -2.91 17.54
CA GLN A 193 6.27 -3.31 18.90
C GLN A 193 5.99 -4.80 19.19
N GLY A 194 5.38 -5.53 18.25
CA GLY A 194 5.01 -6.94 18.47
C GLY A 194 3.94 -7.11 19.56
N MET A 195 2.98 -6.18 19.61
CA MET A 195 1.87 -6.17 20.57
C MET A 195 0.49 -6.15 19.88
N MET A 196 0.45 -6.18 18.55
CA MET A 196 -0.79 -6.22 17.79
C MET A 196 -1.40 -7.61 17.91
N GLU A 197 -2.65 -7.70 18.33
CA GLU A 197 -3.39 -8.96 18.43
C GLU A 197 -4.31 -9.14 17.22
N LEU A 198 -4.21 -10.28 16.54
CA LEU A 198 -5.06 -10.68 15.42
C LEU A 198 -5.42 -12.15 15.58
N ALA A 199 -6.71 -12.50 15.42
CA ALA A 199 -7.21 -13.87 15.59
C ALA A 199 -6.78 -14.53 16.91
N GLY A 200 -6.73 -13.75 18.00
CA GLY A 200 -6.29 -14.21 19.33
C GLY A 200 -4.78 -14.47 19.46
N ARG A 201 -3.97 -13.98 18.51
CA ARG A 201 -2.51 -14.16 18.48
C ARG A 201 -1.81 -12.82 18.42
N VAL A 202 -0.74 -12.67 19.20
CA VAL A 202 0.13 -11.51 19.10
C VAL A 202 1.07 -11.71 17.92
N VAL A 203 0.95 -10.87 16.90
CA VAL A 203 1.72 -10.99 15.66
C VAL A 203 3.07 -10.27 15.77
N SER A 204 4.09 -10.82 15.12
CA SER A 204 5.44 -10.25 15.07
C SER A 204 5.92 -10.16 13.63
N LEU A 205 6.37 -8.97 13.21
CA LEU A 205 6.97 -8.80 11.88
C LEU A 205 8.26 -9.62 11.69
N LYS A 206 8.90 -10.06 12.78
CA LYS A 206 10.04 -10.98 12.72
C LYS A 206 9.66 -12.35 12.14
N ASP A 207 8.39 -12.72 12.19
CA ASP A 207 7.89 -13.97 11.61
C ASP A 207 7.82 -13.90 10.07
N VAL A 208 7.89 -12.68 9.50
CA VAL A 208 7.93 -12.44 8.06
C VAL A 208 9.38 -12.61 7.57
N THR A 209 9.75 -13.84 7.23
CA THR A 209 11.11 -14.23 6.80
C THR A 209 11.30 -14.25 5.28
N ILE A 210 10.22 -14.06 4.51
CA ILE A 210 10.27 -13.98 3.05
C ILE A 210 11.01 -12.70 2.58
N PRO A 211 11.57 -12.69 1.36
CA PRO A 211 12.16 -11.49 0.78
C PRO A 211 11.14 -10.34 0.65
N VAL A 212 11.56 -9.13 1.04
CA VAL A 212 10.75 -7.92 1.01
C VAL A 212 11.39 -6.87 0.10
N TYR A 213 10.61 -6.29 -0.82
CA TYR A 213 10.95 -5.07 -1.54
C TYR A 213 10.17 -3.91 -0.94
N ASN A 214 10.85 -2.97 -0.28
CA ASN A 214 10.19 -1.86 0.41
C ASN A 214 10.50 -0.54 -0.29
N LEU A 215 9.51 0.00 -1.00
CA LEU A 215 9.62 1.24 -1.76
C LEU A 215 9.08 2.41 -0.94
N ALA A 216 9.92 3.40 -0.70
CA ALA A 216 9.50 4.71 -0.21
C ALA A 216 9.55 5.77 -1.32
N ALA A 217 8.97 6.94 -1.08
CA ALA A 217 9.15 8.10 -1.93
C ALA A 217 9.79 9.26 -1.12
N LYS A 218 10.80 9.90 -1.71
CA LYS A 218 11.69 10.86 -1.03
C LYS A 218 10.95 12.07 -0.45
N GLU A 219 9.92 12.55 -1.14
CA GLU A 219 9.13 13.73 -0.78
C GLU A 219 7.74 13.32 -0.25
N ASP A 220 7.59 12.08 0.25
CA ASP A 220 6.33 11.60 0.81
C ASP A 220 6.11 12.16 2.22
N HIS A 221 5.03 12.92 2.43
CA HIS A 221 4.61 13.42 3.74
C HIS A 221 3.54 12.54 4.42
N ILE A 222 2.97 11.57 3.68
CA ILE A 222 1.91 10.67 4.16
C ILE A 222 2.51 9.43 4.78
N ALA A 223 3.46 8.82 4.05
CA ALA A 223 4.28 7.70 4.51
C ALA A 223 5.76 8.08 4.36
N PRO A 224 6.30 8.89 5.31
CA PRO A 224 7.65 9.43 5.18
C PRO A 224 8.70 8.36 4.93
N ALA A 225 9.66 8.65 4.06
CA ALA A 225 10.73 7.71 3.72
C ALA A 225 11.47 7.21 4.96
N LEU A 226 11.68 8.06 5.96
CA LEU A 226 12.24 7.69 7.25
C LEU A 226 11.37 6.65 8.01
N SER A 227 10.04 6.79 8.00
CA SER A 227 9.14 5.80 8.62
C SER A 227 9.23 4.45 7.90
N VAL A 228 9.22 4.45 6.57
CA VAL A 228 9.33 3.22 5.76
C VAL A 228 10.70 2.55 5.99
N PHE A 229 11.77 3.33 6.05
CA PHE A 229 13.12 2.87 6.36
C PHE A 229 13.20 2.25 7.76
N LEU A 230 12.72 2.97 8.78
CA LEU A 230 12.67 2.49 10.16
C LEU A 230 11.83 1.22 10.28
N GLY A 231 10.68 1.16 9.62
CA GLY A 231 9.78 0.01 9.57
C GLY A 231 10.44 -1.24 8.99
N SER A 232 11.37 -1.08 8.06
CA SER A 232 12.04 -2.19 7.39
C SER A 232 12.85 -3.08 8.33
N LYS A 233 13.36 -2.54 9.45
CA LYS A 233 14.16 -3.30 10.42
C LYS A 233 13.35 -4.34 11.22
N TYR A 234 12.02 -4.26 11.18
CA TYR A 234 11.15 -5.14 11.96
C TYR A 234 10.82 -6.44 11.25
N PHE A 235 11.02 -6.52 9.93
CA PHE A 235 10.88 -7.77 9.17
C PHE A 235 12.02 -8.75 9.51
N GLY A 236 11.71 -10.04 9.61
CA GLY A 236 12.70 -11.08 9.89
C GLY A 236 13.54 -11.48 8.67
N GLY A 237 13.03 -11.26 7.46
CA GLY A 237 13.67 -11.60 6.19
C GLY A 237 14.58 -10.50 5.64
N GLU A 238 15.17 -10.77 4.48
CA GLU A 238 15.93 -9.75 3.75
C GLU A 238 15.00 -8.66 3.21
N VAL A 239 15.40 -7.40 3.41
CA VAL A 239 14.66 -6.24 2.93
C VAL A 239 15.52 -5.42 1.98
N ASP A 240 15.04 -5.27 0.75
CA ASP A 240 15.56 -4.35 -0.24
C ASP A 240 14.80 -3.02 -0.13
N TYR A 241 15.42 -2.06 0.55
CA TYR A 241 14.87 -0.70 0.65
C TYR A 241 15.25 0.12 -0.58
N VAL A 242 14.24 0.69 -1.25
CA VAL A 242 14.41 1.53 -2.44
C VAL A 242 13.65 2.83 -2.22
N MET A 243 14.27 3.95 -2.55
CA MET A 243 13.64 5.27 -2.43
C MET A 243 13.42 5.86 -3.82
N ALA A 244 12.17 6.04 -4.22
CA ALA A 244 11.80 6.77 -5.43
C ALA A 244 11.90 8.28 -5.21
N GLY A 245 12.16 9.04 -6.28
CA GLY A 245 11.98 10.49 -6.28
C GLY A 245 10.51 10.90 -6.26
N SER A 246 10.27 12.19 -6.01
CA SER A 246 8.92 12.78 -5.87
C SER A 246 8.13 12.29 -4.65
N GLY A 247 6.84 12.61 -4.59
CA GLY A 247 5.95 12.34 -3.46
C GLY A 247 5.11 11.07 -3.59
N HIS A 248 4.22 10.83 -2.63
CA HIS A 248 3.48 9.58 -2.39
C HIS A 248 2.97 8.85 -3.65
N ILE A 249 2.29 9.57 -4.55
CA ILE A 249 1.70 8.97 -5.76
C ILE A 249 2.65 9.07 -6.94
N ALA A 250 3.28 10.24 -7.15
CA ALA A 250 4.13 10.49 -8.30
C ALA A 250 5.41 9.65 -8.30
N GLY A 251 5.95 9.33 -7.12
CA GLY A 251 7.11 8.45 -6.96
C GLY A 251 6.79 6.98 -7.24
N VAL A 252 5.64 6.49 -6.77
CA VAL A 252 5.19 5.11 -7.03
C VAL A 252 4.75 4.96 -8.49
N VAL A 253 3.90 5.85 -8.98
CA VAL A 253 3.34 5.83 -10.34
C VAL A 253 4.27 6.56 -11.30
N ASN A 254 5.46 6.00 -11.51
CA ASN A 254 6.48 6.53 -12.40
C ASN A 254 6.74 5.55 -13.57
N PRO A 255 5.98 5.60 -14.67
CA PRO A 255 6.18 4.69 -15.80
C PRO A 255 7.55 4.90 -16.47
N PRO A 256 8.31 3.84 -16.81
CA PRO A 256 9.64 3.95 -17.42
C PRO A 256 9.68 4.81 -18.68
N ALA A 257 8.63 4.73 -19.50
CA ALA A 257 8.50 5.50 -20.74
C ALA A 257 8.45 7.02 -20.51
N ALA A 258 8.10 7.49 -19.31
CA ALA A 258 8.11 8.91 -19.00
C ALA A 258 9.53 9.47 -18.80
N GLN A 259 10.53 8.60 -18.52
CA GLN A 259 11.92 9.00 -18.25
C GLN A 259 12.05 10.14 -17.22
N LYS A 260 11.18 10.12 -16.20
CA LYS A 260 11.15 11.12 -15.13
C LYS A 260 11.75 10.59 -13.84
N TYR A 261 12.21 11.54 -13.02
CA TYR A 261 12.71 11.32 -11.68
C TYR A 261 13.95 10.42 -11.63
N HIS A 262 14.25 9.96 -10.42
CA HIS A 262 15.37 9.13 -10.04
C HIS A 262 14.89 8.12 -9.00
N TYR A 263 15.70 7.11 -8.73
CA TYR A 263 15.53 6.26 -7.56
C TYR A 263 16.89 5.96 -6.93
N TRP A 264 16.89 5.67 -5.63
CA TRP A 264 18.08 5.41 -4.83
C TRP A 264 18.05 4.00 -4.26
N THR A 265 19.22 3.34 -4.26
CA THR A 265 19.45 2.00 -3.70
C THR A 265 20.74 2.02 -2.89
N GLY A 266 20.82 1.37 -1.73
CA GLY A 266 21.99 1.58 -0.85
C GLY A 266 22.29 0.44 0.13
N GLY A 267 21.78 -0.77 -0.11
CA GLY A 267 21.97 -1.90 0.81
C GLY A 267 20.94 -1.92 1.96
N LYS A 268 21.18 -2.79 2.94
CA LYS A 268 20.19 -3.14 3.99
C LYS A 268 19.71 -1.90 4.76
N PRO A 269 18.40 -1.78 5.04
CA PRO A 269 17.88 -0.69 5.84
C PRO A 269 18.28 -0.90 7.31
N GLY A 270 19.31 -0.17 7.74
CA GLY A 270 19.82 -0.20 9.10
C GLY A 270 20.73 1.01 9.37
N GLY A 271 20.88 1.36 10.64
CA GLY A 271 21.66 2.52 11.05
C GLY A 271 20.90 3.84 10.87
N ASP A 272 21.66 4.90 10.60
CA ASP A 272 21.15 6.25 10.42
C ASP A 272 20.60 6.47 9.00
N PHE A 273 19.44 7.12 8.89
CA PHE A 273 18.78 7.31 7.61
C PHE A 273 19.48 8.34 6.72
N ASP A 274 20.03 9.40 7.31
CA ASP A 274 20.75 10.43 6.56
C ASP A 274 22.05 9.86 6.00
N GLN A 275 22.72 8.99 6.77
CA GLN A 275 23.85 8.21 6.29
C GLN A 275 23.46 7.30 5.12
N TRP A 276 22.35 6.56 5.23
CA TRP A 276 21.88 5.72 4.12
C TRP A 276 21.62 6.54 2.86
N ILE A 277 21.01 7.73 2.98
CA ILE A 277 20.80 8.64 1.83
C ILE A 277 22.13 9.08 1.22
N ALA A 278 23.11 9.44 2.05
CA ALA A 278 24.42 9.91 1.59
C ALA A 278 25.21 8.83 0.82
N GLU A 279 25.06 7.57 1.22
CA GLU A 279 25.74 6.42 0.62
C GLU A 279 24.95 5.77 -0.54
N ALA A 280 23.65 6.08 -0.66
CA ALA A 280 22.79 5.47 -1.66
C ALA A 280 23.19 5.85 -3.10
N ILE A 281 23.19 4.85 -3.96
CA ILE A 281 23.46 4.98 -5.39
C ILE A 281 22.21 5.56 -6.06
N ASN A 282 22.38 6.72 -6.70
CA ASN A 282 21.35 7.38 -7.50
C ASN A 282 21.28 6.76 -8.90
N HIS A 283 20.09 6.31 -9.31
CA HIS A 283 19.79 5.80 -10.63
C HIS A 283 18.79 6.72 -11.35
N PRO A 284 19.04 7.13 -12.61
CA PRO A 284 18.09 7.92 -13.36
C PRO A 284 16.86 7.10 -13.78
N GLY A 285 15.70 7.75 -13.83
CA GLY A 285 14.46 7.17 -14.35
C GLY A 285 13.62 6.41 -13.31
N SER A 286 12.81 5.48 -13.81
CA SER A 286 11.85 4.73 -12.99
C SER A 286 12.49 3.56 -12.24
N TRP A 287 12.01 3.32 -11.02
CA TRP A 287 12.34 2.14 -10.23
C TRP A 287 11.61 0.87 -10.71
N TRP A 288 10.58 0.97 -11.57
CA TRP A 288 9.82 -0.20 -12.04
C TRP A 288 10.71 -1.29 -12.66
N PRO A 289 11.67 -0.99 -13.57
CA PRO A 289 12.56 -2.01 -14.12
C PRO A 289 13.52 -2.59 -13.08
N HIS A 290 13.83 -1.85 -12.02
CA HIS A 290 14.58 -2.40 -10.89
C HIS A 290 13.74 -3.42 -10.12
N TRP A 291 12.47 -3.11 -9.82
CA TRP A 291 11.55 -4.07 -9.21
C TRP A 291 11.33 -5.31 -10.08
N GLN A 292 11.22 -5.16 -11.41
CA GLN A 292 11.12 -6.31 -12.33
C GLN A 292 12.30 -7.27 -12.17
N ARG A 293 13.53 -6.74 -12.19
CA ARG A 293 14.73 -7.55 -12.01
C ARG A 293 14.75 -8.22 -10.63
N TRP A 294 14.29 -7.51 -9.60
CA TRP A 294 14.22 -8.05 -8.24
C TRP A 294 13.24 -9.22 -8.13
N VAL A 295 12.03 -9.09 -8.68
CA VAL A 295 11.02 -10.15 -8.60
C VAL A 295 11.37 -11.35 -9.47
N GLU A 296 11.93 -11.12 -10.66
CA GLU A 296 12.42 -12.19 -11.54
C GLU A 296 13.64 -12.93 -10.98
N ALA A 297 14.45 -12.28 -10.15
CA ALA A 297 15.56 -12.94 -9.48
C ALA A 297 15.09 -13.98 -8.44
N LYS A 298 13.82 -13.94 -8.02
CA LYS A 298 13.23 -14.97 -7.13
C LYS A 298 12.77 -16.18 -7.93
N ASP A 299 12.08 -15.94 -9.04
CA ASP A 299 11.70 -16.93 -10.03
C ASP A 299 11.42 -16.25 -11.38
N ASN A 300 12.10 -16.69 -12.44
CA ASN A 300 11.92 -16.18 -13.80
C ASN A 300 11.26 -17.21 -14.74
N THR A 301 10.76 -18.33 -14.19
CA THR A 301 10.08 -19.38 -14.96
C THR A 301 8.92 -18.80 -15.75
N ARG A 302 8.86 -19.14 -17.04
CA ARG A 302 7.81 -18.67 -17.94
C ARG A 302 6.81 -19.78 -18.24
N VAL A 303 5.54 -19.41 -18.26
CA VAL A 303 4.43 -20.28 -18.64
C VAL A 303 3.65 -19.66 -19.80
N PRO A 304 2.92 -20.45 -20.60
CA PRO A 304 1.99 -19.89 -21.57
C PRO A 304 1.02 -18.90 -20.92
N ALA A 305 0.76 -17.78 -21.61
CA ALA A 305 -0.12 -16.73 -21.10
C ALA A 305 -1.48 -17.30 -20.68
N ARG A 306 -1.88 -17.00 -19.44
CA ARG A 306 -3.12 -17.48 -18.86
C ARG A 306 -4.30 -16.70 -19.45
N LYS A 307 -5.40 -17.41 -19.71
CA LYS A 307 -6.66 -16.82 -20.19
C LYS A 307 -7.66 -16.72 -19.02
N PRO A 308 -8.06 -15.52 -18.60
CA PRO A 308 -9.16 -15.35 -17.65
C PRO A 308 -10.40 -16.12 -18.13
N GLY A 309 -11.13 -16.76 -17.22
CA GLY A 309 -12.31 -17.53 -17.57
C GLY A 309 -12.07 -19.02 -17.89
N LYS A 310 -10.81 -19.46 -18.01
CA LYS A 310 -10.51 -20.86 -18.41
C LYS A 310 -10.88 -21.90 -17.35
N HIS A 311 -10.55 -21.64 -16.08
CA HIS A 311 -10.77 -22.58 -14.97
C HIS A 311 -11.86 -22.11 -14.00
N MET A 312 -12.18 -20.82 -14.01
CA MET A 312 -13.25 -20.22 -13.19
C MET A 312 -14.09 -19.31 -14.07
N LYS A 313 -15.41 -19.37 -13.93
CA LYS A 313 -16.33 -18.49 -14.66
C LYS A 313 -16.07 -17.02 -14.30
N THR A 314 -15.95 -16.16 -15.31
CA THR A 314 -15.84 -14.72 -15.09
C THR A 314 -17.19 -14.13 -14.66
N LEU A 315 -17.16 -13.12 -13.80
CA LEU A 315 -18.35 -12.38 -13.37
C LEU A 315 -18.71 -11.20 -14.29
N GLY A 316 -17.74 -10.78 -15.11
CA GLY A 316 -17.85 -9.65 -16.02
C GLY A 316 -16.46 -9.07 -16.33
N ASP A 317 -16.42 -8.07 -17.18
CA ASP A 317 -15.17 -7.39 -17.53
C ASP A 317 -14.70 -6.46 -16.41
N ALA A 318 -13.38 -6.31 -16.31
CA ALA A 318 -12.77 -5.27 -15.49
C ALA A 318 -13.28 -3.87 -15.94
N PRO A 319 -13.47 -2.90 -15.02
CA PRO A 319 -12.97 -2.92 -13.64
C PRO A 319 -14.00 -3.41 -12.61
N GLY A 320 -15.06 -4.10 -13.04
CA GLY A 320 -16.10 -4.61 -12.14
C GLY A 320 -17.10 -3.55 -11.66
N THR A 321 -17.86 -3.87 -10.61
CA THR A 321 -18.95 -3.03 -10.08
C THR A 321 -18.56 -2.29 -8.80
N TYR A 322 -17.71 -2.86 -7.94
CA TYR A 322 -17.36 -2.27 -6.64
C TYR A 322 -16.68 -0.91 -6.77
N VAL A 323 -15.72 -0.79 -7.69
CA VAL A 323 -15.01 0.47 -7.96
C VAL A 323 -15.90 1.56 -8.56
N LYS A 324 -17.12 1.23 -9.01
CA LYS A 324 -18.07 2.20 -9.61
C LYS A 324 -19.01 2.80 -8.56
N VAL A 325 -18.99 2.30 -7.32
CA VAL A 325 -19.85 2.78 -6.23
C VAL A 325 -19.36 4.14 -5.77
N ARG A 326 -20.23 5.15 -5.89
CA ARG A 326 -19.94 6.53 -5.46
C ARG A 326 -20.44 6.80 -4.04
N VAL A 327 -19.74 7.70 -3.34
CA VAL A 327 -20.15 8.28 -2.05
C VAL A 327 -20.82 9.62 -2.30
#